data_AF-A0A9D2Y2R8-F1
#
_entry.id   AF-A0A9D2Y2R8-F1
#
_cell.length_a   1.000
_cell.length_b   1.000
_cell.length_c   1.000
_cell.angle_alpha   90.00
_cell.angle_beta   90.00
_cell.angle_gamma   90.00
#
_symmetry.space_group_name_H-M   'P 1'
#
loop_
_entity.id
_entity.type
_entity.pdbx_description
1 polymer ?
#
loop_
_entity_poly.entity_id
_entity_poly.type
_entity_poly.pdbx_seq_one_letter_code
_entity_poly.pdbx_strand_id
1 'polypeptide(L)'
;MAEYTAPPGDVVAEDMPELSDGDEDDEDDVDKEQWMEEESQPVSCLFCDKVLGSVPAILQHCTSDHEVSLVSIIRKHDLDDYGYIKMINFIRSTKCSPSCLMGLPDGPLPWESEDFLRPALQDDPLLQADPEELCGSEEPGSSGGSSSRTHDALLRRTQAAEEGLARSLEDVHKLKLLVQGLFLDAETSKSGELGAVAKLREDEDEAYFSSYGHYSIHEEMLKDKVRTESYRDFMYRNAEVFRDKVVLDVGCGTGILSMFAARSGAKKVIAVDQSEIIYQAMDIVSWLTPIELLSVASP
;
A
#
# COMPACT_ATOMS: atom_id res chain seq x y z
N MET A 1 65.79 35.51 46.12
CA MET A 1 65.47 36.83 46.71
C MET A 1 65.22 37.79 45.55
N ALA A 2 64.13 38.57 45.67
CA ALA A 2 63.51 39.51 44.70
C ALA A 2 62.76 38.83 43.53
N GLU A 3 61.41 38.90 43.41
CA GLU A 3 60.52 40.06 43.09
C GLU A 3 60.79 40.63 41.69
N TYR A 4 59.86 41.03 40.82
CA TYR A 4 58.39 41.05 40.67
C TYR A 4 58.12 41.64 39.25
N THR A 5 56.87 41.62 38.78
CA THR A 5 56.24 42.30 37.61
C THR A 5 56.18 41.62 36.23
N ALA A 6 54.95 41.57 35.72
CA ALA A 6 54.48 41.38 34.34
C ALA A 6 53.74 42.67 33.90
N PRO A 7 53.02 42.81 32.74
CA PRO A 7 52.98 42.04 31.48
C PRO A 7 52.96 43.00 30.22
N PRO A 8 52.18 42.77 29.14
CA PRO A 8 52.56 42.31 27.77
C PRO A 8 52.37 43.44 26.71
N GLY A 9 52.54 43.32 25.38
CA GLY A 9 52.69 42.26 24.38
C GLY A 9 52.59 42.89 22.96
N ASP A 10 52.80 42.05 21.95
CA ASP A 10 52.59 42.19 20.49
C ASP A 10 53.65 42.83 19.58
N VAL A 11 54.40 41.92 18.93
CA VAL A 11 55.03 42.08 17.62
C VAL A 11 54.64 40.87 16.76
N VAL A 12 53.90 41.15 15.68
CA VAL A 12 53.91 40.56 14.32
C VAL A 12 54.19 39.06 14.11
N ALA A 13 53.24 38.39 13.42
CA ALA A 13 53.40 37.64 12.16
C ALA A 13 52.07 36.89 11.91
N GLU A 14 51.23 37.30 10.98
CA GLU A 14 51.21 36.87 9.57
C GLU A 14 51.31 35.35 9.33
N ASP A 15 50.12 34.79 9.08
CA ASP A 15 49.77 33.90 7.95
C ASP A 15 49.59 32.38 8.20
N MET A 16 48.52 31.88 7.56
CA MET A 16 47.96 30.53 7.48
C MET A 16 47.08 30.01 8.65
N PRO A 17 45.73 29.97 8.51
CA PRO A 17 44.87 29.27 9.46
C PRO A 17 44.91 27.75 9.24
N GLU A 18 45.17 27.03 10.34
CA GLU A 18 44.97 25.60 10.46
C GLU A 18 43.47 25.26 10.48
N LEU A 19 43.10 24.20 9.77
CA LEU A 19 41.75 23.62 9.79
C LEU A 19 41.47 23.07 11.20
N SER A 20 40.52 23.69 11.90
CA SER A 20 39.95 23.17 13.14
C SER A 20 38.45 22.98 12.95
N ASP A 21 38.02 21.75 13.16
CA ASP A 21 36.62 21.35 13.36
C ASP A 21 36.02 22.14 14.52
N GLY A 22 34.78 22.59 14.33
CA GLY A 22 34.01 23.38 15.28
C GLY A 22 32.59 23.51 14.78
N ASP A 23 31.79 22.50 15.10
CA ASP A 23 30.34 22.49 14.97
C ASP A 23 29.73 23.64 15.79
N GLU A 24 28.97 24.52 15.13
CA GLU A 24 27.98 25.40 15.76
C GLU A 24 26.75 25.48 14.86
N ASP A 25 25.85 24.53 15.06
CA ASP A 25 24.40 24.68 15.22
C ASP A 25 23.72 25.84 14.47
N ASP A 26 23.36 25.61 13.20
CA ASP A 26 22.16 26.22 12.60
C ASP A 26 20.97 25.29 12.86
N GLU A 27 20.44 25.36 14.08
CA GLU A 27 19.07 24.98 14.40
C GLU A 27 18.13 25.99 13.71
N ASP A 28 17.45 25.58 12.63
CA ASP A 28 16.07 25.98 12.28
C ASP A 28 15.75 25.55 10.84
N ASP A 29 15.49 24.26 10.64
CA ASP A 29 14.42 23.83 9.75
C ASP A 29 13.92 22.49 10.26
N VAL A 30 13.16 22.58 11.36
CA VAL A 30 12.25 21.53 11.79
C VAL A 30 11.24 21.41 10.66
N ASP A 31 11.52 20.53 9.70
CA ASP A 31 10.55 20.01 8.75
C ASP A 31 9.39 19.51 9.59
N LYS A 32 8.42 20.40 9.68
CA LYS A 32 7.22 20.28 10.46
C LYS A 32 6.50 19.11 9.82
N GLU A 33 6.68 17.93 10.41
CA GLU A 33 5.79 16.79 10.22
C GLU A 33 4.38 17.34 10.39
N GLN A 34 3.78 17.70 9.28
CA GLN A 34 2.36 17.89 9.17
C GLN A 34 1.84 16.45 9.15
N TRP A 35 1.83 15.86 10.35
CA TRP A 35 0.91 14.78 10.68
C TRP A 35 -0.40 15.21 10.04
N MET A 36 -0.82 14.48 9.01
CA MET A 36 -2.14 14.64 8.40
C MET A 36 -3.08 14.71 9.59
N GLU A 37 -3.64 15.90 9.87
CA GLU A 37 -4.74 15.99 10.81
C GLU A 37 -5.74 14.98 10.27
N GLU A 38 -5.96 13.91 11.03
CA GLU A 38 -6.92 12.86 10.70
C GLU A 38 -8.22 13.60 10.38
N GLU A 39 -8.50 13.77 9.08
CA GLU A 39 -9.55 14.67 8.63
C GLU A 39 -10.83 14.11 9.23
N SER A 40 -11.34 14.79 10.25
CA SER A 40 -12.52 14.36 10.98
C SER A 40 -13.70 14.42 10.02
N GLN A 41 -13.95 13.31 9.34
CA GLN A 41 -15.01 13.23 8.36
C GLN A 41 -16.36 13.28 9.08
N PRO A 42 -17.25 14.22 8.70
CA PRO A 42 -18.55 14.35 9.34
C PRO A 42 -19.42 13.14 9.03
N VAL A 43 -19.76 12.36 10.06
CA VAL A 43 -20.61 11.17 9.95
C VAL A 43 -22.00 11.48 10.52
N SER A 44 -23.05 11.27 9.73
CA SER A 44 -24.43 11.50 10.17
C SER A 44 -25.01 10.29 10.91
N CYS A 45 -25.78 10.53 11.97
CA CYS A 45 -26.45 9.46 12.72
C CYS A 45 -27.53 8.78 11.87
N LEU A 46 -27.74 7.49 12.10
CA LEU A 46 -28.75 6.67 11.42
C LEU A 46 -30.20 7.01 11.84
N PHE A 47 -30.39 7.53 13.04
CA PHE A 47 -31.72 7.64 13.67
C PHE A 47 -32.15 9.09 13.97
N CYS A 48 -31.23 10.05 13.89
CA CYS A 48 -31.53 11.47 14.12
C CYS A 48 -30.60 12.40 13.31
N ASP A 49 -30.81 13.71 13.45
CA ASP A 49 -30.10 14.73 12.67
C ASP A 49 -28.71 15.10 13.23
N LYS A 50 -28.17 14.35 14.20
CA LYS A 50 -26.82 14.61 14.74
C LYS A 50 -25.75 14.18 13.74
N VAL A 51 -24.69 14.98 13.65
CA VAL A 51 -23.48 14.70 12.86
C VAL A 51 -22.28 14.77 13.81
N LEU A 52 -21.42 13.75 13.78
CA LEU A 52 -20.24 13.63 14.64
C LEU A 52 -18.97 13.44 13.80
N GLY A 53 -17.81 13.64 14.41
CA GLY A 53 -16.53 13.67 13.70
C GLY A 53 -15.89 12.32 13.38
N SER A 54 -16.52 11.19 13.74
CA SER A 54 -15.98 9.86 13.47
C SER A 54 -17.05 8.76 13.55
N VAL A 55 -16.77 7.62 12.91
CA VAL A 55 -17.62 6.43 12.97
C VAL A 55 -17.76 5.90 14.41
N PRO A 56 -16.67 5.74 15.21
CA PRO A 56 -16.79 5.33 16.61
C PRO A 56 -17.68 6.24 17.45
N ALA A 57 -17.61 7.57 17.21
CA ALA A 57 -18.47 8.52 17.90
C ALA A 57 -19.96 8.30 17.56
N ILE A 58 -20.29 7.96 16.30
CA ILE A 58 -21.65 7.61 15.90
C ILE A 58 -22.10 6.29 16.51
N LEU A 59 -21.26 5.27 16.56
CA LEU A 59 -21.61 3.99 17.20
C LEU A 59 -21.91 4.17 18.70
N GLN A 60 -21.09 4.97 19.39
CA GLN A 60 -21.31 5.33 20.79
C GLN A 60 -22.61 6.13 20.97
N HIS A 61 -22.89 7.07 20.06
CA HIS A 61 -24.13 7.85 20.05
C HIS A 61 -25.36 6.97 19.81
N CYS A 62 -25.32 6.04 18.85
CA CYS A 62 -26.36 5.04 18.60
C CYS A 62 -26.65 4.20 19.85
N THR A 63 -25.61 3.81 20.58
CA THR A 63 -25.76 3.03 21.80
C THR A 63 -26.34 3.86 22.96
N SER A 64 -25.91 5.11 23.10
CA SER A 64 -26.23 5.95 24.27
C SER A 64 -27.56 6.70 24.14
N ASP A 65 -27.85 7.26 22.97
CA ASP A 65 -29.06 8.09 22.75
C ASP A 65 -30.20 7.28 22.11
N HIS A 66 -29.89 6.21 21.37
CA HIS A 66 -30.89 5.42 20.63
C HIS A 66 -31.05 3.99 21.16
N GLU A 67 -30.30 3.60 22.20
CA GLU A 67 -30.31 2.26 22.80
C GLU A 67 -30.07 1.12 21.80
N VAL A 68 -29.37 1.40 20.69
CA VAL A 68 -29.07 0.43 19.62
C VAL A 68 -27.57 0.30 19.43
N SER A 69 -27.07 -0.91 19.69
CA SER A 69 -25.69 -1.29 19.41
C SER A 69 -25.60 -1.99 18.05
N LEU A 70 -25.03 -1.31 17.05
CA LEU A 70 -24.83 -1.91 15.72
C LEU A 70 -23.89 -3.11 15.79
N VAL A 71 -22.85 -3.06 16.63
CA VAL A 71 -21.91 -4.17 16.86
C VAL A 71 -22.64 -5.41 17.37
N SER A 72 -23.64 -5.23 18.24
CA SER A 72 -24.46 -6.35 18.73
C SER A 72 -25.34 -6.94 17.62
N ILE A 73 -25.83 -6.12 16.69
CA ILE A 73 -26.64 -6.60 15.55
C ILE A 73 -25.77 -7.36 14.55
N ILE A 74 -24.58 -6.84 14.23
CA ILE A 74 -23.58 -7.51 13.37
C ILE A 74 -23.27 -8.91 13.90
N ARG A 75 -22.93 -9.02 15.20
CA ARG A 75 -22.64 -10.31 15.85
C ARG A 75 -23.84 -11.23 15.95
N LYS A 76 -25.03 -10.69 16.25
CA LYS A 76 -26.24 -11.50 16.43
C LYS A 76 -26.68 -12.16 15.13
N HIS A 77 -26.54 -11.46 14.01
CA HIS A 77 -27.02 -11.90 12.71
C HIS A 77 -25.89 -12.35 11.75
N ASP A 78 -24.65 -12.42 12.25
CA ASP A 78 -23.47 -12.85 11.51
C ASP A 78 -23.34 -12.11 10.16
N LEU A 79 -23.42 -10.78 10.21
CA LEU A 79 -23.42 -9.94 9.02
C LEU A 79 -22.01 -9.85 8.42
N ASP A 80 -21.89 -10.23 7.15
CA ASP A 80 -20.72 -9.96 6.30
C ASP A 80 -20.73 -8.49 5.81
N ASP A 81 -19.68 -8.09 5.07
CA ASP A 81 -19.54 -6.73 4.53
C ASP A 81 -20.79 -6.25 3.80
N TYR A 82 -21.36 -7.12 2.96
CA TYR A 82 -22.56 -6.83 2.19
C TYR A 82 -23.81 -6.77 3.05
N GLY A 83 -23.95 -7.65 4.05
CA GLY A 83 -25.02 -7.65 5.03
C GLY A 83 -25.02 -6.38 5.88
N TYR A 84 -23.84 -5.91 6.27
CA TYR A 84 -23.65 -4.64 6.97
C TYR A 84 -24.05 -3.44 6.10
N ILE A 85 -23.56 -3.37 4.85
CA ILE A 85 -23.94 -2.31 3.88
C ILE A 85 -25.46 -2.26 3.69
N LYS A 86 -26.08 -3.43 3.48
CA LYS A 86 -27.53 -3.54 3.29
C LYS A 86 -28.30 -3.07 4.52
N MET A 87 -27.84 -3.41 5.72
CA MET A 87 -28.44 -2.94 6.98
C MET A 87 -28.39 -1.41 7.08
N ILE A 88 -27.22 -0.79 6.84
CA ILE A 88 -27.06 0.67 6.90
C ILE A 88 -27.98 1.34 5.89
N ASN A 89 -27.97 0.90 4.63
CA ASN A 89 -28.81 1.47 3.58
C ASN A 89 -30.31 1.27 3.83
N PHE A 90 -30.70 0.15 4.44
CA PHE A 90 -32.07 -0.08 4.87
C PHE A 90 -32.51 0.93 5.93
N ILE A 91 -31.69 1.16 6.97
CA ILE A 91 -32.01 2.12 8.03
C ILE A 91 -32.15 3.53 7.44
N ARG A 92 -31.21 3.94 6.59
CA ARG A 92 -31.22 5.23 5.88
C ARG A 92 -32.47 5.40 5.01
N SER A 93 -32.81 4.39 4.21
CA SER A 93 -33.89 4.47 3.23
C SER A 93 -35.27 4.41 3.86
N THR A 94 -35.44 3.59 4.90
CA THR A 94 -36.73 3.38 5.55
C THR A 94 -36.98 4.33 6.71
N LYS A 95 -35.94 5.00 7.21
CA LYS A 95 -35.98 5.78 8.46
C LYS A 95 -36.58 4.94 9.61
N CYS A 96 -36.22 3.65 9.65
CA CYS A 96 -36.66 2.71 10.67
C CYS A 96 -36.27 3.24 12.05
N SER A 97 -37.22 3.19 13.00
CA SER A 97 -36.98 3.60 14.37
C SER A 97 -36.06 2.59 15.08
N PRO A 98 -35.33 3.00 16.13
CA PRO A 98 -34.45 2.10 16.89
C PRO A 98 -35.15 0.81 17.38
N SER A 99 -36.42 0.94 17.78
CA SER A 99 -37.27 -0.18 18.19
C SER A 99 -37.53 -1.23 17.10
N CYS A 100 -37.48 -0.84 15.83
CA CYS A 100 -37.73 -1.72 14.68
C CYS A 100 -36.53 -2.68 14.42
N LEU A 101 -35.31 -2.30 14.85
CA LEU A 101 -34.13 -3.16 14.80
C LEU A 101 -34.01 -4.11 15.99
N MET A 102 -34.53 -3.72 17.16
CA MET A 102 -34.48 -4.58 18.35
C MET A 102 -35.45 -5.76 18.27
N GLY A 103 -36.50 -5.66 17.45
CA GLY A 103 -37.55 -6.66 17.27
C GLY A 103 -37.38 -7.56 16.05
N LEU A 104 -36.17 -7.68 15.49
CA LEU A 104 -35.94 -8.45 14.26
C LEU A 104 -36.20 -9.95 14.47
N PRO A 105 -36.85 -10.62 13.50
CA PRO A 105 -37.09 -12.05 13.54
C PRO A 105 -35.77 -12.83 13.38
N ASP A 106 -35.72 -14.07 13.90
CA ASP A 106 -34.61 -15.01 13.63
C ASP A 106 -34.65 -15.60 12.20
N GLY A 107 -35.53 -15.05 11.35
CA GLY A 107 -35.74 -15.46 9.96
C GLY A 107 -35.13 -14.46 8.96
N PRO A 108 -35.68 -14.34 7.74
CA PRO A 108 -35.10 -13.49 6.71
C PRO A 108 -35.08 -12.03 7.16
N LEU A 109 -33.93 -11.38 6.98
CA LEU A 109 -33.73 -10.02 7.43
C LEU A 109 -34.50 -9.03 6.55
N PRO A 110 -35.01 -7.90 7.09
CA PRO A 110 -35.75 -6.91 6.30
C PRO A 110 -34.96 -6.29 5.13
N TRP A 111 -33.63 -6.42 5.16
CA TRP A 111 -32.71 -5.86 4.20
C TRP A 111 -32.02 -6.89 3.29
N GLU A 112 -32.60 -8.09 3.12
CA GLU A 112 -32.02 -9.10 2.23
C GLU A 112 -31.98 -8.66 0.75
N SER A 113 -32.90 -7.79 0.32
CA SER A 113 -32.99 -7.30 -1.05
C SER A 113 -31.68 -6.68 -1.54
N GLU A 114 -31.30 -6.99 -2.78
CA GLU A 114 -30.15 -6.38 -3.46
C GLU A 114 -30.33 -4.88 -3.72
N ASP A 115 -31.56 -4.37 -3.63
CA ASP A 115 -31.83 -2.93 -3.74
C ASP A 115 -31.04 -2.11 -2.70
N PHE A 116 -30.75 -2.70 -1.54
CA PHE A 116 -30.00 -2.07 -0.44
C PHE A 116 -28.47 -2.14 -0.60
N LEU A 117 -27.95 -2.70 -1.70
CA LEU A 117 -26.54 -2.56 -2.05
C LEU A 117 -26.21 -1.19 -2.65
N ARG A 118 -27.23 -0.43 -3.06
CA ARG A 118 -27.05 0.93 -3.56
C ARG A 118 -26.97 1.91 -2.37
N PRO A 119 -25.93 2.76 -2.29
CA PRO A 119 -25.82 3.76 -1.23
C PRO A 119 -27.07 4.63 -1.15
N ALA A 120 -27.71 4.64 0.02
CA ALA A 120 -28.86 5.50 0.31
C ALA A 120 -28.43 6.96 0.53
N LEU A 121 -27.17 7.15 0.94
CA LEU A 121 -26.49 8.43 1.09
C LEU A 121 -25.18 8.38 0.29
N GLN A 122 -24.93 9.41 -0.52
CA GLN A 122 -23.68 9.55 -1.27
C GLN A 122 -22.52 9.78 -0.30
N ASP A 123 -21.41 9.07 -0.51
CA ASP A 123 -20.18 9.16 0.29
C ASP A 123 -20.40 8.91 1.81
N ASP A 124 -21.34 8.02 2.18
CA ASP A 124 -21.64 7.70 3.59
C ASP A 124 -20.41 7.06 4.29
N PRO A 125 -19.80 7.70 5.30
CA PRO A 125 -18.63 7.16 5.97
C PRO A 125 -18.93 5.84 6.70
N LEU A 126 -20.19 5.57 7.07
CA LEU A 126 -20.55 4.29 7.68
C LEU A 126 -20.43 3.13 6.71
N LEU A 127 -20.59 3.34 5.40
CA LEU A 127 -20.44 2.28 4.38
C LEU A 127 -18.98 1.95 4.07
N GLN A 128 -18.05 2.82 4.48
CA GLN A 128 -16.61 2.63 4.31
C GLN A 128 -15.96 1.95 5.53
N ALA A 129 -16.71 1.80 6.62
CA ALA A 129 -16.22 1.16 7.84
C ALA A 129 -16.22 -0.36 7.68
N ASP A 130 -15.13 -1.00 8.13
CA ASP A 130 -14.99 -2.45 8.15
C ASP A 130 -15.75 -3.04 9.38
N PRO A 131 -16.78 -3.88 9.19
CA PRO A 131 -17.55 -4.45 10.29
C PRO A 131 -16.72 -5.35 11.22
N GLU A 132 -15.63 -5.97 10.73
CA GLU A 132 -14.71 -6.77 11.54
C GLU A 132 -13.91 -5.87 12.50
N GLU A 133 -13.42 -4.74 12.01
CA GLU A 133 -12.71 -3.74 12.82
C GLU A 133 -13.63 -3.13 13.89
N LEU A 134 -14.89 -2.83 13.52
CA LEU A 134 -15.89 -2.27 14.44
C LEU A 134 -16.23 -3.21 15.59
N CYS A 135 -16.12 -4.53 15.39
CA CYS A 135 -16.38 -5.50 16.44
C CYS A 135 -15.24 -5.56 17.48
N GLY A 136 -14.00 -5.30 17.08
CA GLY A 136 -12.82 -5.40 17.94
C GLY A 136 -12.50 -6.83 18.38
N SER A 137 -11.22 -7.19 18.34
CA SER A 137 -10.71 -8.42 18.93
C SER A 137 -10.68 -8.30 20.45
N GLU A 138 -11.66 -8.90 21.13
CA GLU A 138 -11.57 -9.12 22.58
C GLU A 138 -10.49 -10.17 22.85
N GLU A 139 -9.23 -9.75 23.05
CA GLU A 139 -8.19 -10.61 23.61
C GLU A 139 -8.55 -10.94 25.08
N PRO A 140 -8.69 -12.22 25.45
CA PRO A 140 -9.05 -12.61 26.80
C PRO A 140 -7.85 -12.38 27.75
N GLY A 141 -8.12 -11.63 28.82
CA GLY A 141 -7.08 -11.11 29.72
C GLY A 141 -6.22 -12.16 30.43
N SER A 142 -5.09 -11.70 30.97
CA SER A 142 -4.39 -12.46 32.02
C SER A 142 -3.64 -11.54 32.98
N SER A 143 -4.08 -11.60 34.24
CA SER A 143 -3.48 -11.02 35.43
C SER A 143 -2.41 -11.94 36.03
N GLY A 144 -1.24 -11.39 36.40
CA GLY A 144 -0.47 -11.83 37.59
C GLY A 144 0.91 -12.52 37.41
N GLY A 145 2.00 -11.75 37.55
CA GLY A 145 3.18 -12.03 38.41
C GLY A 145 4.34 -12.98 37.99
N SER A 146 5.54 -12.43 37.68
CA SER A 146 6.88 -12.91 38.16
C SER A 146 8.02 -12.00 37.61
N SER A 147 8.59 -11.12 38.43
CA SER A 147 9.37 -9.93 38.04
C SER A 147 10.83 -10.12 37.56
N SER A 148 11.21 -11.29 37.04
CA SER A 148 12.53 -11.44 36.39
C SER A 148 12.49 -12.27 35.11
N ARG A 149 11.60 -13.27 35.01
CA ARG A 149 11.33 -13.99 33.75
C ARG A 149 10.39 -13.23 32.81
N THR A 150 9.69 -12.23 33.35
CA THR A 150 8.76 -11.38 32.60
C THR A 150 9.49 -10.32 31.79
N HIS A 151 10.62 -9.80 32.23
CA HIS A 151 11.35 -8.76 31.50
C HIS A 151 11.86 -9.27 30.14
N ASP A 152 12.44 -10.46 30.10
CA ASP A 152 12.88 -11.10 28.84
C ASP A 152 11.71 -11.48 27.92
N ALA A 153 10.56 -11.86 28.49
CA ALA A 153 9.36 -12.18 27.72
C ALA A 153 8.69 -10.90 27.17
N LEU A 154 8.72 -9.82 27.95
CA LEU A 154 8.26 -8.49 27.55
C LEU A 154 9.16 -7.92 26.46
N LEU A 155 10.49 -7.96 26.63
CA LEU A 155 11.45 -7.52 25.60
C LEU A 155 11.26 -8.28 24.28
N ARG A 156 11.07 -9.60 24.32
CA ARG A 156 10.78 -10.37 23.09
C ARG A 156 9.44 -10.01 22.45
N ARG A 157 8.42 -9.71 23.24
CA ARG A 157 7.12 -9.23 22.72
C ARG A 157 7.25 -7.83 22.13
N THR A 158 7.98 -6.94 22.78
CA THR A 158 8.24 -5.58 22.29
C THR A 158 9.03 -5.65 20.99
N GLN A 159 10.09 -6.45 20.93
CA GLN A 159 10.90 -6.61 19.72
C GLN A 159 10.12 -7.25 18.57
N ALA A 160 9.31 -8.29 18.84
CA ALA A 160 8.44 -8.88 17.83
C ALA A 160 7.35 -7.90 17.36
N ALA A 161 6.84 -7.05 18.26
CA ALA A 161 5.89 -5.99 17.92
C ALA A 161 6.56 -4.86 17.11
N GLU A 162 7.80 -4.48 17.43
CA GLU A 162 8.59 -3.50 16.68
C GLU A 162 8.94 -4.02 15.29
N GLU A 163 9.34 -5.29 15.15
CA GLU A 163 9.57 -5.93 13.85
C GLU A 163 8.27 -6.05 13.06
N GLY A 164 7.15 -6.36 13.72
CA GLY A 164 5.82 -6.35 13.11
C GLY A 164 5.43 -4.97 12.62
N LEU A 165 5.62 -3.94 13.44
CA LEU A 165 5.35 -2.54 13.10
C LEU A 165 6.25 -2.07 11.95
N ALA A 166 7.53 -2.43 11.94
CA ALA A 166 8.45 -2.09 10.86
C ALA A 166 7.98 -2.68 9.52
N ARG A 167 7.50 -3.94 9.52
CA ARG A 167 6.89 -4.56 8.33
C ARG A 167 5.60 -3.87 7.93
N SER A 168 4.72 -3.57 8.88
CA SER A 168 3.49 -2.83 8.60
C SER A 168 3.75 -1.42 8.06
N LEU A 169 4.78 -0.73 8.54
CA LEU A 169 5.20 0.58 8.00
C LEU A 169 5.75 0.45 6.58
N GLU A 170 6.50 -0.61 6.29
CA GLU A 170 6.95 -0.91 4.93
C GLU A 170 5.76 -1.21 4.00
N ASP A 171 4.77 -1.96 4.48
CA ASP A 171 3.55 -2.27 3.73
C ASP A 171 2.68 -1.02 3.52
N VAL A 172 2.57 -0.15 4.51
CA VAL A 172 1.94 1.17 4.38
C VAL A 172 2.68 2.03 3.36
N HIS A 173 4.02 1.99 3.34
CA HIS A 173 4.81 2.71 2.35
C HIS A 173 4.56 2.18 0.94
N LYS A 174 4.48 0.85 0.75
CA LYS A 174 4.13 0.21 -0.52
C LYS A 174 2.70 0.58 -0.95
N LEU A 175 1.75 0.55 -0.03
CA LEU A 175 0.37 0.94 -0.29
C LEU A 175 0.27 2.42 -0.68
N LYS A 176 1.03 3.29 -0.01
CA LYS A 176 1.12 4.71 -0.36
C LYS A 176 1.63 4.89 -1.79
N LEU A 177 2.70 4.20 -2.18
CA LEU A 177 3.21 4.25 -3.56
C LEU A 177 2.19 3.76 -4.59
N LEU A 178 1.47 2.66 -4.30
CA LEU A 178 0.40 2.15 -5.17
C LEU A 178 -0.76 3.15 -5.30
N VAL A 179 -1.21 3.73 -4.19
CA VAL A 179 -2.27 4.74 -4.17
C VAL A 179 -1.83 6.00 -4.92
N GLN A 180 -0.60 6.45 -4.72
CA GLN A 180 -0.05 7.61 -5.43
C GLN A 180 -0.02 7.37 -6.95
N GLY A 181 0.33 6.16 -7.39
CA GLY A 181 0.25 5.76 -8.79
C GLY A 181 -1.19 5.80 -9.34
N LEU A 182 -2.16 5.29 -8.59
CA LEU A 182 -3.56 5.27 -9.01
C LEU A 182 -4.22 6.66 -9.05
N PHE A 183 -3.84 7.58 -8.16
CA PHE A 183 -4.40 8.93 -8.12
C PHE A 183 -3.87 9.84 -9.23
N LEU A 184 -2.67 9.57 -9.76
CA LEU A 184 -2.08 10.33 -10.88
C LEU A 184 -2.67 9.93 -12.24
N ASP A 185 -3.23 8.71 -12.36
CA ASP A 185 -3.92 8.24 -13.58
C ASP A 185 -5.29 8.91 -13.81
N ALA A 186 -5.91 9.48 -12.77
CA ALA A 186 -7.27 10.04 -12.85
C ALA A 186 -7.34 11.44 -13.50
N GLU A 187 -6.23 12.19 -13.57
CA GLU A 187 -6.23 13.58 -14.04
C GLU A 187 -5.81 13.77 -15.52
N THR A 188 -5.35 12.73 -16.23
CA THR A 188 -4.76 12.90 -17.59
C THR A 188 -5.66 12.42 -18.73
N SER A 189 -6.95 12.78 -18.70
CA SER A 189 -7.88 12.56 -19.82
C SER A 189 -8.31 13.86 -20.50
N LYS A 190 -7.38 14.64 -21.09
CA LYS A 190 -7.70 15.57 -22.19
C LYS A 190 -6.59 15.70 -23.24
N SER A 191 -6.98 15.32 -24.47
CA SER A 191 -6.56 15.80 -25.80
C SER A 191 -5.09 15.67 -26.26
N GLY A 192 -4.85 14.74 -27.20
CA GLY A 192 -4.54 15.05 -28.61
C GLY A 192 -3.13 15.52 -29.01
N GLU A 193 -2.57 14.82 -30.01
CA GLU A 193 -1.45 15.16 -30.92
C GLU A 193 0.01 14.81 -30.52
N LEU A 194 0.52 13.77 -31.20
CA LEU A 194 1.87 13.58 -31.76
C LEU A 194 3.05 14.20 -30.99
N GLY A 195 3.60 13.42 -30.04
CA GLY A 195 4.93 13.68 -29.45
C GLY A 195 5.10 13.13 -28.03
N ALA A 196 4.59 11.93 -27.74
CA ALA A 196 4.42 11.46 -26.35
C ALA A 196 5.68 10.92 -25.65
N VAL A 197 6.83 10.79 -26.32
CA VAL A 197 8.00 10.12 -25.73
C VAL A 197 8.93 11.08 -24.96
N ALA A 198 8.76 12.40 -25.11
CA ALA A 198 9.77 13.36 -24.62
C ALA A 198 9.43 14.04 -23.27
N LYS A 199 8.36 13.64 -22.57
CA LYS A 199 7.88 14.33 -21.36
C LYS A 199 7.34 13.43 -20.24
N LEU A 200 7.82 12.18 -20.15
CA LEU A 200 7.62 11.40 -18.92
C LEU A 200 8.65 11.89 -17.89
N ARG A 201 8.20 12.12 -16.66
CA ARG A 201 9.09 12.50 -15.55
C ARG A 201 9.86 11.25 -15.14
N GLU A 202 11.18 11.30 -15.24
CA GLU A 202 12.09 10.17 -14.92
C GLU A 202 11.81 9.61 -13.51
N ASP A 203 11.38 10.47 -12.59
CA ASP A 203 11.06 10.16 -11.19
C ASP A 203 9.79 9.31 -10.99
N GLU A 204 8.80 9.41 -11.89
CA GLU A 204 7.54 8.63 -11.83
C GLU A 204 7.74 7.21 -12.41
N ASP A 205 8.62 7.08 -13.40
CA ASP A 205 8.98 5.82 -14.05
C ASP A 205 9.85 4.93 -13.15
N GLU A 206 10.78 5.51 -12.38
CA GLU A 206 11.73 4.78 -11.54
C GLU A 206 11.03 3.93 -10.46
N ALA A 207 10.01 4.48 -9.79
CA ALA A 207 9.27 3.76 -8.75
C ALA A 207 8.49 2.56 -9.31
N TYR A 208 7.90 2.72 -10.50
CA TYR A 208 7.21 1.64 -11.21
C TYR A 208 8.19 0.53 -11.58
N PHE A 209 9.32 0.85 -12.22
CA PHE A 209 10.32 -0.14 -12.62
C PHE A 209 10.99 -0.81 -11.42
N SER A 210 11.22 -0.07 -10.32
CA SER A 210 11.75 -0.62 -9.07
C SER A 210 10.83 -1.70 -8.48
N SER A 211 9.51 -1.52 -8.54
CA SER A 211 8.54 -2.53 -8.08
C SER A 211 8.69 -3.87 -8.83
N TYR A 212 8.89 -3.81 -10.15
CA TYR A 212 9.13 -4.98 -10.99
C TYR A 212 10.56 -5.53 -10.86
N GLY A 213 11.48 -4.86 -10.19
CA GLY A 213 12.79 -5.43 -9.84
C GLY A 213 12.71 -6.55 -8.79
N HIS A 214 11.62 -6.64 -8.03
CA HIS A 214 11.50 -7.59 -6.93
C HIS A 214 10.98 -8.98 -7.37
N TYR A 215 11.64 -10.05 -6.91
CA TYR A 215 11.35 -11.43 -7.32
C TYR A 215 9.91 -11.90 -7.05
N SER A 216 9.28 -11.39 -5.99
CA SER A 216 7.96 -11.84 -5.55
C SER A 216 6.88 -11.63 -6.61
N ILE A 217 6.93 -10.50 -7.34
CA ILE A 217 5.94 -10.17 -8.37
C ILE A 217 6.11 -11.11 -9.57
N HIS A 218 7.35 -11.40 -9.97
CA HIS A 218 7.62 -12.37 -11.04
C HIS A 218 7.22 -13.80 -10.65
N GLU A 219 7.44 -14.20 -9.40
CA GLU A 219 7.01 -15.50 -8.89
C GLU A 219 5.49 -15.65 -8.92
N GLU A 220 4.75 -14.63 -8.46
CA GLU A 220 3.29 -14.61 -8.51
C GLU A 220 2.78 -14.71 -9.96
N MET A 221 3.35 -13.89 -10.85
CA MET A 221 3.03 -13.91 -12.28
C MET A 221 3.33 -15.26 -12.94
N LEU A 222 4.41 -15.95 -12.55
CA LEU A 222 4.77 -17.27 -13.07
C LEU A 222 3.91 -18.39 -12.49
N LYS A 223 3.45 -18.25 -11.24
CA LYS A 223 2.53 -19.20 -10.59
C LYS A 223 1.10 -19.10 -11.13
N ASP A 224 0.72 -17.96 -11.70
CA ASP A 224 -0.52 -17.86 -12.47
C ASP A 224 -0.44 -18.75 -13.72
N LYS A 225 -1.05 -19.93 -13.59
CA LYS A 225 -1.14 -20.93 -14.65
C LYS A 225 -1.97 -20.43 -15.82
N VAL A 226 -3.11 -19.79 -15.57
CA VAL A 226 -4.01 -19.36 -16.64
C VAL A 226 -3.30 -18.35 -17.52
N ARG A 227 -2.65 -17.35 -16.92
CA ARG A 227 -1.84 -16.35 -17.64
C ARG A 227 -0.69 -17.03 -18.41
N THR A 228 0.17 -17.76 -17.72
CA THR A 228 1.42 -18.28 -18.30
C THR A 228 1.17 -19.35 -19.36
N GLU A 229 0.24 -20.27 -19.12
CA GLU A 229 -0.09 -21.33 -20.09
C GLU A 229 -0.83 -20.80 -21.30
N SER A 230 -1.65 -19.76 -21.16
CA SER A 230 -2.33 -19.14 -22.31
C SER A 230 -1.33 -18.55 -23.30
N TYR A 231 -0.33 -17.81 -22.83
CA TYR A 231 0.75 -17.30 -23.68
C TYR A 231 1.57 -18.43 -24.32
N ARG A 232 1.98 -19.43 -23.53
CA ARG A 232 2.72 -20.60 -24.01
C ARG A 232 1.96 -21.31 -25.13
N ASP A 233 0.70 -21.64 -24.88
CA ASP A 233 -0.13 -22.40 -25.78
C ASP A 233 -0.42 -21.62 -27.06
N PHE A 234 -0.65 -20.31 -26.97
CA PHE A 234 -0.77 -19.46 -28.14
C PHE A 234 0.49 -19.53 -29.01
N MET A 235 1.68 -19.34 -28.42
CA MET A 235 2.92 -19.34 -29.19
C MET A 235 3.22 -20.71 -29.81
N TYR A 236 3.07 -21.80 -29.05
CA TYR A 236 3.36 -23.15 -29.54
C TYR A 236 2.36 -23.64 -30.59
N ARG A 237 1.08 -23.29 -30.45
CA ARG A 237 0.04 -23.69 -31.42
C ARG A 237 0.09 -22.89 -32.72
N ASN A 238 0.77 -21.74 -32.72
CA ASN A 238 0.93 -20.88 -33.89
C ASN A 238 2.41 -20.68 -34.23
N ALA A 239 3.23 -21.74 -34.07
CA ALA A 239 4.68 -21.67 -34.22
C ALA A 239 5.13 -21.15 -35.59
N GLU A 240 4.33 -21.33 -36.64
CA GLU A 240 4.56 -20.78 -37.98
C GLU A 240 4.59 -19.25 -38.03
N VAL A 241 3.91 -18.56 -37.11
CA VAL A 241 3.94 -17.10 -37.00
C VAL A 241 5.27 -16.61 -36.44
N PHE A 242 5.92 -17.42 -35.60
CA PHE A 242 7.20 -17.09 -34.96
C PHE A 242 8.40 -17.61 -35.75
N ARG A 243 8.24 -18.70 -36.51
CA ARG A 243 9.33 -19.37 -37.21
C ARG A 243 10.09 -18.43 -38.14
N ASP A 244 11.41 -18.41 -37.99
CA ASP A 244 12.34 -17.59 -38.76
C ASP A 244 12.10 -16.06 -38.64
N LYS A 245 11.33 -15.61 -37.65
CA LYS A 245 11.05 -14.19 -37.39
C LYS A 245 11.98 -13.59 -36.34
N VAL A 246 12.09 -12.26 -36.38
CA VAL A 246 12.65 -11.47 -35.29
C VAL A 246 11.50 -11.05 -34.39
N VAL A 247 11.60 -11.34 -33.09
CA VAL A 247 10.58 -11.06 -32.08
C VAL A 247 11.12 -10.02 -31.10
N LEU A 248 10.28 -9.07 -30.69
CA LEU A 248 10.57 -8.12 -29.62
C LEU A 248 9.65 -8.43 -28.43
N ASP A 249 10.23 -8.68 -27.27
CA ASP A 249 9.54 -8.91 -25.99
C ASP A 249 9.74 -7.68 -25.10
N VAL A 250 8.66 -6.91 -24.89
CA VAL A 250 8.68 -5.63 -24.18
C VAL A 250 8.24 -5.84 -22.74
N GLY A 251 9.11 -5.49 -21.78
CA GLY A 251 8.89 -5.83 -20.38
C GLY A 251 9.06 -7.33 -20.16
N CYS A 252 10.19 -7.88 -20.59
CA CYS A 252 10.37 -9.33 -20.65
C CYS A 252 10.41 -10.00 -19.27
N GLY A 253 10.62 -9.24 -18.20
CA GLY A 253 10.79 -9.73 -16.84
C GLY A 253 11.85 -10.81 -16.80
N THR A 254 11.49 -11.99 -16.30
CA THR A 254 12.35 -13.19 -16.25
C THR A 254 12.65 -13.84 -17.60
N GLY A 255 12.12 -13.32 -18.72
CA GLY A 255 12.37 -13.82 -20.08
C GLY A 255 11.55 -15.05 -20.48
N ILE A 256 10.49 -15.39 -19.72
CA ILE A 256 9.70 -16.60 -19.99
C ILE A 256 9.00 -16.59 -21.37
N LEU A 257 8.46 -15.45 -21.78
CA LEU A 257 7.81 -15.30 -23.08
C LEU A 257 8.84 -15.32 -24.21
N SER A 258 9.98 -14.67 -24.02
CA SER A 258 11.13 -14.77 -24.90
C SER A 258 11.57 -16.22 -25.15
N MET A 259 11.62 -17.06 -24.11
CA MET A 259 11.94 -18.49 -24.24
C MET A 259 10.86 -19.26 -25.02
N PHE A 260 9.57 -18.94 -24.84
CA PHE A 260 8.51 -19.55 -25.63
C PHE A 260 8.58 -19.16 -27.10
N ALA A 261 8.87 -17.90 -27.41
CA ALA A 261 9.08 -17.43 -28.78
C ALA A 261 10.28 -18.12 -29.44
N ALA A 262 11.41 -18.24 -28.72
CA ALA A 262 12.59 -18.96 -29.19
C ALA A 262 12.28 -20.44 -29.47
N ARG A 263 11.58 -21.13 -28.55
CA ARG A 263 11.18 -22.54 -28.75
C ARG A 263 10.16 -22.71 -29.89
N SER A 264 9.39 -21.68 -30.20
CA SER A 264 8.47 -21.66 -31.36
C SER A 264 9.21 -21.45 -32.70
N GLY A 265 10.53 -21.29 -32.68
CA GLY A 265 11.39 -21.21 -33.87
C GLY A 265 11.74 -19.79 -34.30
N ALA A 266 11.59 -18.79 -33.43
CA ALA A 266 12.06 -17.43 -33.71
C ALA A 266 13.54 -17.44 -34.10
N LYS A 267 13.89 -16.71 -35.16
CA LYS A 267 15.28 -16.55 -35.62
C LYS A 267 16.11 -15.76 -34.62
N LYS A 268 15.49 -14.75 -34.01
CA LYS A 268 16.08 -13.90 -32.98
C LYS A 268 14.98 -13.36 -32.10
N VAL A 269 15.21 -13.32 -30.79
CA VAL A 269 14.33 -12.67 -29.83
C VAL A 269 15.13 -11.55 -29.18
N ILE A 270 14.60 -10.34 -29.23
CA ILE A 270 15.13 -9.17 -28.52
C ILE A 270 14.22 -8.98 -27.32
N ALA A 271 14.74 -9.23 -26.12
CA ALA A 271 13.99 -9.02 -24.89
C ALA A 271 14.49 -7.75 -24.22
N VAL A 272 13.58 -6.85 -23.87
CA VAL A 272 13.88 -5.58 -23.21
C VAL A 272 13.13 -5.49 -21.90
N ASP A 273 13.82 -5.10 -20.84
CA ASP A 273 13.23 -4.76 -19.55
C ASP A 273 14.06 -3.63 -18.92
N GLN A 274 13.37 -2.72 -18.24
CA GLN A 274 13.97 -1.55 -17.60
C GLN A 274 14.34 -1.83 -16.14
N SER A 275 13.77 -2.88 -15.54
CA SER A 275 14.04 -3.23 -14.15
C SER A 275 15.26 -4.15 -14.01
N GLU A 276 15.85 -4.17 -12.82
CA GLU A 276 17.02 -4.99 -12.49
C GLU A 276 16.82 -6.50 -12.72
N ILE A 277 15.57 -6.96 -12.87
CA ILE A 277 15.26 -8.38 -13.19
C ILE A 277 15.90 -8.85 -14.51
N ILE A 278 16.25 -7.90 -15.39
CA ILE A 278 16.86 -8.18 -16.68
C ILE A 278 18.17 -8.97 -16.53
N TYR A 279 18.93 -8.75 -15.46
CA TYR A 279 20.19 -9.46 -15.22
C TYR A 279 19.94 -10.95 -14.93
N GLN A 280 18.87 -11.28 -14.21
CA GLN A 280 18.49 -12.67 -13.95
C GLN A 280 17.92 -13.32 -15.21
N ALA A 281 17.20 -12.56 -16.05
CA ALA A 281 16.78 -13.06 -17.37
C ALA A 281 17.99 -13.40 -18.24
N MET A 282 19.05 -12.57 -18.21
CA MET A 282 20.32 -12.85 -18.88
C MET A 282 20.97 -14.13 -18.37
N ASP A 283 21.04 -14.30 -17.05
CA ASP A 283 21.55 -15.52 -16.45
C ASP A 283 20.74 -16.73 -16.91
N ILE A 284 19.43 -16.74 -16.73
CA ILE A 284 18.52 -17.84 -17.11
C ILE A 284 18.73 -18.26 -18.56
N VAL A 285 18.78 -17.28 -19.48
CA VAL A 285 18.96 -17.55 -20.90
C VAL A 285 20.33 -18.13 -21.21
N SER A 286 21.39 -17.62 -20.57
CA SER A 286 22.75 -18.15 -20.74
C SER A 286 22.86 -19.65 -20.40
N TRP A 287 22.03 -20.12 -19.45
CA TRP A 287 21.96 -21.53 -19.05
C TRP A 287 21.17 -22.41 -20.01
N LEU A 288 20.28 -21.84 -20.84
CA LEU A 288 19.24 -22.60 -21.53
C LEU A 288 19.38 -22.64 -23.06
N THR A 289 19.87 -21.58 -23.71
CA THR A 289 19.93 -21.49 -25.20
C THR A 289 20.76 -20.28 -25.67
N PRO A 290 21.36 -20.31 -26.89
CA PRO A 290 21.99 -19.12 -27.47
C PRO A 290 20.93 -18.13 -27.98
N ILE A 291 20.35 -17.31 -27.09
CA ILE A 291 19.47 -16.18 -27.42
C ILE A 291 20.27 -14.88 -27.20
N GLU A 292 20.21 -13.94 -28.15
CA GLU A 292 20.84 -12.62 -28.02
C GLU A 292 19.91 -11.66 -27.26
N LEU A 293 20.23 -11.36 -25.99
CA LEU A 293 19.52 -10.39 -25.16
C LEU A 293 20.13 -8.99 -25.28
N LEU A 294 19.31 -7.95 -25.21
CA LEU A 294 19.74 -6.55 -25.22
C LEU A 294 19.14 -5.84 -24.00
N SER A 295 19.98 -5.45 -23.04
CA SER A 295 19.56 -4.51 -21.99
C SER A 295 19.41 -3.12 -22.60
N VAL A 296 18.35 -2.41 -22.19
CA VAL A 296 18.12 -0.99 -22.52
C VAL A 296 18.13 -0.21 -21.20
N ALA A 297 19.18 -0.35 -20.39
CA ALA A 297 19.37 0.57 -19.28
C ALA A 297 19.94 1.90 -19.80
N SER A 298 19.26 3.00 -19.50
CA SER A 298 19.80 4.36 -19.66
C SER A 298 21.03 4.57 -18.75
N PRO A 299 21.96 5.48 -19.12
CA PRO A 299 23.25 5.66 -18.44
C PRO A 299 23.16 6.15 -16.99
#